data_AF-A0A2M7CBN4-F1
#
_entry.id   AF-A0A2M7CBN4-F1
#
_cell.length_a   1.000
_cell.length_b   1.000
_cell.length_c   1.000
_cell.angle_alpha   90.00
_cell.angle_beta   90.00
_cell.angle_gamma   90.00
#
_symmetry.space_group_name_H-M   'P 1'
#
loop_
_entity.id
_entity.type
_entity.pdbx_description
1 polymer ?
#
loop_
_entity_poly.entity_id
_entity_poly.type
_entity_poly.pdbx_seq_one_letter_code
_entity_poly.pdbx_strand_id
1 'polypeptide(L)' 'MRITTKGQVTIPIEIREKAGLLPNTEVEFRIKGNTVTLKRKKRGTSINL' A
#
# COMPACT_ATOMS: atom_id res chain seq x y z
N MET A 1 8.10 8.11 11.51
CA MET A 1 8.51 8.37 10.10
C MET A 1 8.02 9.76 9.71
N ARG A 2 8.77 10.51 8.91
CA ARG A 2 8.35 11.82 8.36
C ARG A 2 8.13 11.68 6.86
N ILE A 3 7.26 12.50 6.30
CA ILE A 3 7.06 12.59 4.85
C ILE A 3 8.25 13.37 4.27
N THR A 4 8.89 12.82 3.25
CA THR A 4 9.98 13.49 2.50
C THR A 4 9.44 14.63 1.66
N THR A 5 10.31 15.51 1.15
CA THR A 5 9.91 16.58 0.21
C THR A 5 9.27 16.06 -1.08
N LYS A 6 9.54 14.79 -1.43
CA LYS A 6 8.92 14.09 -2.56
C LYS A 6 7.56 13.47 -2.22
N GLY A 7 7.04 13.69 -1.01
CA GLY A 7 5.74 13.14 -0.57
C GLY A 7 5.78 11.67 -0.15
N GLN A 8 6.95 11.04 -0.08
CA GLN A 8 7.09 9.63 0.30
C GLN A 8 7.25 9.46 1.81
N VAL A 9 6.74 8.35 2.35
CA VAL A 9 6.98 7.90 3.73
C VAL A 9 7.43 6.44 3.72
N THR A 10 8.30 6.07 4.65
CA THR A 10 8.76 4.68 4.83
C THR A 10 7.82 3.92 5.75
N ILE A 11 7.51 2.67 5.39
CA ILE A 11 6.80 1.74 6.29
C ILE A 11 7.84 0.89 7.01
N PRO A 12 7.88 0.86 8.35
CA PRO A 12 8.77 0.00 9.13
C PRO A 12 8.67 -1.48 8.71
N ILE A 13 9.77 -2.23 8.79
CA ILE A 13 9.86 -3.62 8.30
C ILE A 13 8.79 -4.53 8.90
N GLU A 14 8.62 -4.50 10.23
CA GLU A 14 7.65 -5.36 10.92
C GLU A 14 6.20 -5.10 10.46
N ILE A 15 5.88 -3.85 10.13
CA ILE A 15 4.55 -3.49 9.64
C ILE A 15 4.37 -3.99 8.20
N ARG A 16 5.40 -3.88 7.35
CA ARG A 16 5.35 -4.41 5.97
C ARG A 16 5.14 -5.92 5.97
N GLU A 17 5.88 -6.64 6.79
CA GLU A 17 5.78 -8.11 6.89
C GLU A 17 4.39 -8.53 7.36
N LYS A 18 3.90 -7.94 8.46
CA LYS A 18 2.54 -8.21 8.98
C LYS A 18 1.43 -7.86 7.98
N ALA A 19 1.61 -6.80 7.19
CA ALA A 19 0.65 -6.39 6.17
C ALA A 19 0.83 -7.09 4.81
N GLY A 20 1.86 -7.95 4.67
CA GLY A 20 2.19 -8.63 3.42
C GLY A 20 2.67 -7.67 2.29
N LEU A 21 3.17 -6.49 2.63
CA LEU A 21 3.70 -5.49 1.70
C LEU A 21 5.18 -5.78 1.35
N LEU A 22 5.40 -6.93 0.72
CA LEU A 22 6.71 -7.43 0.32
C LEU A 22 7.20 -6.77 -0.99
N PRO A 23 8.48 -6.92 -1.38
CA PRO A 23 8.97 -6.43 -2.66
C PRO A 23 8.09 -6.85 -3.84
N ASN A 24 7.96 -5.98 -4.84
CA ASN A 24 7.14 -6.20 -6.05
C ASN A 24 5.63 -6.35 -5.80
N THR A 25 5.15 -5.96 -4.62
CA THR A 25 3.72 -5.92 -4.31
C THR A 25 3.07 -4.64 -4.85
N GLU A 26 2.09 -4.77 -5.73
CA GLU A 26 1.20 -3.65 -6.07
C GLU A 26 0.25 -3.35 -4.91
N VAL A 27 0.02 -2.06 -4.64
CA VAL A 27 -0.85 -1.58 -3.57
C VAL A 27 -1.96 -0.67 -4.12
N GLU A 28 -3.10 -0.71 -3.44
CA GLU A 28 -4.22 0.20 -3.64
C GLU A 28 -4.31 1.12 -2.41
N PHE A 29 -4.44 2.43 -2.66
CA PHE A 29 -4.69 3.42 -1.62
C PHE A 29 -6.19 3.69 -1.50
N ARG A 30 -6.68 3.80 -0.27
CA ARG A 30 -8.05 4.25 0.01
C ARG A 30 -8.04 5.26 1.13
N ILE A 31 -8.91 6.27 1.03
CA ILE A 31 -9.08 7.33 2.02
C ILE A 31 -10.45 7.17 2.68
N LYS A 32 -10.47 7.23 4.02
CA LYS A 32 -11.70 7.32 4.82
C LYS A 32 -11.52 8.39 5.88
N GLY A 33 -12.21 9.52 5.74
CA GLY A 33 -11.98 10.70 6.57
C GLY A 33 -10.51 11.13 6.50
N ASN A 34 -9.85 11.24 7.65
CA ASN A 34 -8.43 11.58 7.74
C ASN A 34 -7.48 10.36 7.79
N THR A 35 -7.97 9.17 7.42
CA THR A 35 -7.19 7.92 7.43
C THR A 35 -6.92 7.44 6.01
N VAL A 36 -5.64 7.20 5.70
CA VAL A 36 -5.21 6.50 4.49
C VAL A 36 -4.96 5.03 4.83
N THR A 37 -5.54 4.13 4.06
CA THR A 37 -5.30 2.69 4.16
C THR A 37 -4.62 2.19 2.88
N LEU A 38 -3.59 1.36 3.05
CA LEU A 38 -2.94 0.66 1.95
C LEU A 38 -3.37 -0.80 2.01
N LYS A 39 -3.74 -1.36 0.87
CA LYS A 39 -4.03 -2.79 0.72
C LYS A 39 -3.25 -3.34 -0.45
N ARG A 40 -2.87 -4.62 -0.36
CA ARG A 40 -2.42 -5.35 -1.54
C ARG A 40 -3.50 -5.27 -2.63
N LYS A 41 -3.09 -4.89 -3.82
CA LYS A 41 -3.96 -4.99 -4.99
C LYS A 41 -4.20 -6.48 -5.24
N LYS A 42 -5.47 -6.91 -5.26
CA LYS A 42 -5.79 -8.25 -5.74
C LYS A 42 -5.44 -8.26 -7.22
N ARG A 43 -4.72 -9.29 -7.70
CA ARG A 43 -4.67 -9.55 -9.15
C ARG A 43 -6.12 -9.72 -9.57
N GLY A 44 -6.65 -8.75 -10.30
CA GLY A 44 -7.98 -8.86 -10.85
C GLY A 44 -8.00 -10.10 -11.73
N THR A 45 -9.01 -10.95 -11.56
CA THR A 45 -9.36 -11.90 -12.61
C THR A 45 -9.66 -11.05 -13.84
N SER A 46 -8.77 -11.05 -14.82
CA SER A 46 -9.04 -10.47 -16.13
C SER A 46 -10.18 -11.27 -16.75
N ILE A 47 -11.42 -10.84 -16.52
CA ILE A 47 -12.51 -11.18 -17.43
C ILE A 47 -12.45 -10.15 -18.55
N ASN A 48 -11.90 -10.56 -19.69
CA ASN A 48 -12.04 -9.82 -20.93
C ASN A 48 -13.52 -9.90 -21.34
N LEU A 49 -14.21 -8.76 -21.38
CA LEU A 49 -15.46 -8.57 -22.11
C LEU A 49 -15.13 -7.87 -23.42
#